data_AF-A0A7R9FCM9-F1
#
_entry.id   AF-A0A7R9FCM9-F1
#
_cell.length_a   1.000
_cell.length_b   1.000
_cell.length_c   1.000
_cell.angle_alpha   90.00
_cell.angle_beta   90.00
_cell.angle_gamma   90.00
#
_symmetry.space_group_name_H-M   'P 1'
#
loop_
_entity.id
_entity.type
_entity.pdbx_description
1 polymer ?
#
loop_
_entity_poly.entity_id
_entity_poly.type
_entity_poly.pdbx_seq_one_letter_code
_entity_poly.pdbx_strand_id
1 'polypeptide(L)' 'MYSISKLTHPATAVEHALSCNFFHRAEKSLIVAGANVIRVFRLIPDVDPNKKERFA' A
#
# COMPACT_ATOMS: atom_id res chain seq x y z
N MET A 1 -8.56 -22.57 32.56
CA MET A 1 -8.26 -21.13 32.74
C MET A 1 -8.31 -20.48 31.36
N TYR A 2 -8.96 -19.33 31.21
CA TYR A 2 -9.13 -18.66 29.90
C TYR A 2 -8.46 -17.27 29.91
N SER A 3 -7.99 -16.79 28.76
CA SER A 3 -7.40 -15.46 28.61
C SER A 3 -7.83 -14.79 27.29
N ILE A 4 -7.76 -13.47 27.23
CA ILE A 4 -8.04 -12.66 26.03
C ILE A 4 -6.75 -11.95 25.62
N SER A 5 -6.36 -12.09 24.36
CA SER A 5 -5.25 -11.35 23.77
C SER A 5 -5.79 -10.17 22.95
N LYS A 6 -5.17 -8.99 23.12
CA LYS A 6 -5.46 -7.78 22.33
C LYS A 6 -4.17 -7.24 21.74
N LEU A 7 -4.22 -6.83 20.49
CA LEU A 7 -3.12 -6.16 19.80
C LEU A 7 -3.17 -4.65 20.10
N THR A 8 -2.15 -4.11 20.77
CA THR A 8 -2.08 -2.68 21.13
C THR A 8 -1.58 -1.80 19.99
N HIS A 9 -0.68 -2.32 19.16
CA HIS A 9 -0.09 -1.60 18.04
C HIS A 9 0.02 -2.51 16.81
N PRO A 10 -0.39 -2.04 15.61
CA PRO A 10 -0.32 -2.84 14.39
C PRO A 10 1.13 -3.04 13.94
N ALA A 11 1.36 -4.05 13.10
CA ALA A 11 2.66 -4.24 12.46
C ALA A 11 3.02 -3.04 11.56
N THR A 12 4.24 -2.54 11.73
CA THR A 12 4.83 -1.44 10.94
C THR A 12 5.91 -1.90 9.98
N ALA A 13 6.54 -3.04 10.25
CA ALA A 13 7.56 -3.60 9.38
C ALA A 13 7.00 -3.92 8.00
N VAL A 14 7.79 -3.66 6.96
CA VAL A 14 7.50 -4.01 5.57
C VAL A 14 8.44 -5.12 5.16
N GLU A 15 7.89 -6.26 4.74
CA GLU A 15 8.65 -7.43 4.33
C GLU A 15 8.63 -7.59 2.80
N HIS A 16 7.50 -7.23 2.18
CA HIS A 16 7.29 -7.37 0.74
C HIS A 16 6.62 -6.12 0.16
N ALA A 17 7.03 -5.73 -1.04
CA ALA A 17 6.44 -4.61 -1.79
C ALA A 17 6.29 -4.96 -3.27
N LEU A 18 5.11 -4.69 -3.83
CA LEU A 18 4.75 -5.03 -5.20
C LEU A 18 4.01 -3.86 -5.85
N SER A 19 4.26 -3.61 -7.13
CA SER A 19 3.46 -2.67 -7.93
C SER A 19 2.62 -3.46 -8.92
N CYS A 20 1.30 -3.48 -8.73
CA CYS A 20 0.39 -4.15 -9.66
C CYS A 20 -1.00 -3.51 -9.68
N ASN A 21 -1.82 -3.96 -10.64
CA ASN A 21 -3.20 -3.52 -10.84
C ASN A 21 -4.15 -4.21 -9.85
N PHE A 22 -4.13 -3.78 -8.59
CA PHE A 22 -4.89 -4.44 -7.51
C PHE A 22 -6.40 -4.22 -7.63
N PHE A 23 -6.82 -2.96 -7.74
CA PHE A 23 -8.24 -2.59 -7.80
C PHE A 23 -8.79 -2.62 -9.23
N HIS A 24 -8.00 -2.17 -10.22
CA HIS A 24 -8.44 -2.10 -11.60
C HIS A 24 -7.28 -2.20 -12.59
N ARG A 25 -7.53 -2.76 -13.79
CA ARG A 25 -6.52 -2.96 -14.84
C ARG A 25 -5.91 -1.65 -15.37
N ALA A 26 -6.59 -0.52 -15.21
CA ALA A 26 -6.08 0.78 -15.66
C ALA A 26 -5.23 1.52 -14.61
N GLU A 27 -5.27 1.11 -13.34
CA GLU A 27 -4.60 1.82 -12.25
C GLU A 27 -3.58 0.93 -11.56
N LYS A 28 -2.33 1.40 -11.45
CA LYS A 28 -1.30 0.74 -10.65
C LYS A 28 -1.42 1.16 -9.19
N SER A 29 -1.40 0.18 -8.30
CA SER A 29 -1.35 0.37 -6.85
C SER A 29 -0.04 -0.17 -6.30
N LEU A 30 0.45 0.45 -5.22
CA LEU A 30 1.56 -0.08 -4.44
C LEU A 30 0.99 -0.94 -3.31
N ILE A 31 1.30 -2.23 -3.32
CA ILE A 31 0.90 -3.17 -2.29
C ILE A 31 2.10 -3.45 -1.41
N VAL A 32 1.88 -3.35 -0.10
CA VAL A 32 2.89 -3.60 0.92
C VAL A 32 2.37 -4.63 1.89
N ALA A 33 3.15 -5.67 2.16
CA ALA A 33 2.82 -6.71 3.14
C ALA A 33 3.87 -6.75 4.25
N GLY A 34 3.41 -6.96 5.48
CA GLY A 34 4.27 -7.15 6.64
C GLY A 34 3.55 -7.88 7.77
N ALA A 35 4.18 -8.92 8.30
CA ALA A 35 3.61 -9.82 9.29
C ALA A 35 2.23 -10.32 8.84
N ASN A 36 1.15 -9.85 9.49
CA ASN A 36 -0.23 -10.23 9.21
C ASN A 36 -1.07 -9.10 8.60
N VAL A 37 -0.45 -8.04 8.07
CA VAL A 37 -1.13 -6.87 7.53
C VAL A 37 -0.73 -6.66 6.06
N ILE A 38 -1.73 -6.42 5.21
CA ILE A 38 -1.55 -5.98 3.82
C ILE A 38 -2.11 -4.56 3.69
N ARG A 39 -1.32 -3.64 3.16
CA ARG A 39 -1.69 -2.25 2.89
C ARG A 39 -1.64 -2.00 1.38
N VAL A 40 -2.65 -1.32 0.86
CA VAL A 40 -2.72 -0.95 -0.57
C VAL A 40 -2.75 0.57 -0.66
N PHE A 41 -1.79 1.10 -1.40
CA PHE A 41 -1.59 2.53 -1.59
C PHE A 41 -1.86 2.92 -3.03
N ARG A 42 -2.53 4.06 -3.19
CA ARG A 42 -2.68 4.75 -4.47
C ARG A 42 -1.61 5.84 -4.55
N LEU A 43 -0.91 5.90 -5.68
CA LEU A 43 0.00 7.00 -5.95
C LEU A 43 -0.83 8.20 -6.42
N ILE A 44 -0.90 9.24 -5.59
CA ILE A 44 -1.49 10.53 -5.97
C ILE A 44 -0.31 11.39 -6.43
N PRO A 45 -0.19 11.68 -7.74
CA PRO A 45 0.91 12.50 -8.22
C PRO A 45 0.75 13.94 -7.69
N ASP A 46 1.84 14.53 -7.17
CA ASP A 46 1.94 15.97 -6.88
C ASP A 46 2.10 16.77 -8.19
N VAL A 47 1.24 16.49 -9.16
CA VAL A 47 1.25 17.17 -10.46
C VAL A 47 0.37 18.39 -10.31
N ASP A 48 1.02 19.55 -10.23
CA ASP A 48 0.45 20.80 -10.71
C ASP A 48 -0.24 20.47 -12.05
N PRO A 49 -1.55 20.72 -12.24
CA PRO A 49 -2.32 20.23 -13.38
C PRO A 49 -1.79 20.69 -14.77
N ASN A 50 -0.76 21.55 -14.79
CA ASN A 50 -0.06 22.01 -15.98
C ASN A 50 1.23 21.26 -16.35
N LYS A 51 1.77 20.37 -15.50
CA LYS A 51 3.03 19.66 -15.81
C LYS A 51 2.77 18.27 -16.38
N LYS A 52 2.78 18.15 -17.72
CA LYS A 52 2.86 16.87 -18.42
C LYS A 52 4.27 16.30 -18.28
N GLU A 53 4.57 15.59 -17.19
CA GLU A 53 5.79 14.79 -17.13
C GLU A 53 5.56 13.47 -17.89
N ARG A 54 6.17 13.41 -19.08
CA ARG A 54 6.36 12.17 -19.84
C ARG A 54 7.37 11.32 -19.09
N PHE A 55 6.91 10.31 -18.36
CA PHE A 55 7.77 9.20 -17.97
C PHE A 55 7.81 8.22 -19.14
N ALA A 56 8.88 8.33 -19.93
CA ALA A 56 9.29 7.37 -20.95
C ALA A 56 10.06 6.21 -20.32
#